data_AF-A0A7V5BCS7-F1
#
_entry.id   AF-A0A7V5BCS7-F1
#
_cell.length_a   1.000
_cell.length_b   1.000
_cell.length_c   1.000
_cell.angle_alpha   90.00
_cell.angle_beta   90.00
_cell.angle_gamma   90.00
#
_symmetry.space_group_name_H-M   'P 1'
#
loop_
_entity.id
_entity.type
_entity.pdbx_description
1 polymer ?
#
loop_
_entity_poly.entity_id
_entity_poly.type
_entity_poly.pdbx_seq_one_letter_code
_entity_poly.pdbx_strand_id
1 'polypeptide(L)' 'MSSKAVIYAVLPGGYRNTNGSFYNQGNNANLWSSTENGSNAWNRNLNYNNTDVNRNNNNKGYGFSVRCVRDWYIKKSGR' A
#
# COMPACT_ATOMS: atom_id res chain seq x y z
N MET A 1 -20.38 19.41 -1.32
CA MET A 1 -20.24 18.17 -2.11
C MET A 1 -19.25 17.27 -1.40
N SER A 2 -19.70 16.17 -0.80
CA SER A 2 -18.80 15.17 -0.21
C SER A 2 -18.26 14.32 -1.35
N SER A 3 -16.95 14.40 -1.62
CA SER A 3 -16.27 13.45 -2.49
C SER A 3 -16.34 12.08 -1.83
N LYS A 4 -17.10 11.15 -2.42
CA LYS A 4 -17.02 9.75 -2.02
C LYS A 4 -15.68 9.19 -2.46
N ALA A 5 -14.71 9.18 -1.55
CA ALA A 5 -13.56 8.30 -1.68
C ALA A 5 -14.05 6.87 -1.47
N VAL A 6 -13.96 6.03 -2.50
CA VAL A 6 -14.16 4.59 -2.33
C VAL A 6 -12.88 4.04 -1.70
N ILE A 7 -12.90 3.89 -0.38
CA ILE A 7 -11.81 3.30 0.37
C ILE A 7 -12.05 1.80 0.39
N TYR A 8 -11.23 1.04 -0.35
CA TYR A 8 -11.12 -0.39 -0.12
C TYR A 8 -10.30 -0.62 1.15
N ALA A 9 -10.89 -1.31 2.13
CA ALA A 9 -10.17 -1.73 3.31
C ALA A 9 -8.99 -2.61 2.91
N VAL A 10 -7.78 -2.24 3.32
CA VAL A 10 -6.59 -3.04 3.08
C VAL A 10 -6.52 -4.10 4.16
N LEU A 11 -6.55 -5.38 3.77
CA LEU A 11 -6.43 -6.50 4.70
C LEU A 11 -4.96 -6.70 5.10
N PRO A 12 -4.65 -6.99 6.38
CA PRO A 12 -3.28 -7.23 6.85
C PRO A 12 -2.78 -8.62 6.43
N GLY A 13 -2.51 -8.80 5.14
CA GLY A 13 -2.05 -10.07 4.55
C GLY A 13 -0.57 -10.40 4.81
N GLY A 14 0.18 -9.51 5.45
CA GLY A 14 1.62 -9.69 5.66
C GLY A 14 2.42 -9.52 4.37
N TYR A 15 3.49 -10.31 4.22
CA TYR A 15 4.30 -10.35 3.00
C TYR A 15 5.07 -11.66 2.84
N ARG A 16 5.47 -11.97 1.60
CA ARG A 16 6.43 -13.04 1.28
C ARG A 16 7.86 -12.50 1.29
N ASN A 17 8.76 -13.16 2.00
CA ASN A 17 10.20 -12.87 2.00
C ASN A 17 10.88 -13.52 0.77
N THR A 18 12.11 -13.12 0.45
CA THR A 18 12.91 -13.64 -0.67
C THR A 18 13.15 -15.15 -0.57
N ASN A 19 13.22 -15.69 0.65
CA ASN A 19 13.32 -17.14 0.92
C ASN A 19 11.99 -17.90 0.78
N GLY A 20 10.89 -17.24 0.39
CA GLY A 20 9.57 -17.85 0.23
C GLY A 20 8.72 -17.93 1.49
N SER A 21 9.27 -17.64 2.68
CA SER A 21 8.51 -17.62 3.93
C SER A 21 7.57 -16.41 4.01
N PHE A 22 6.46 -16.54 4.72
CA PHE A 22 5.48 -15.48 4.90
C PHE A 22 5.53 -14.90 6.31
N TYR A 23 5.54 -13.58 6.43
CA TYR A 23 5.66 -12.85 7.70
C TYR A 23 4.52 -11.86 7.90
N ASN A 24 4.25 -11.54 9.17
CA ASN A 24 3.32 -10.49 9.61
C ASN A 24 1.88 -10.62 9.09
N GLN A 25 1.46 -11.84 8.76
CA GLN A 25 0.06 -12.15 8.45
C GLN A 25 -0.83 -11.78 9.65
N GLY A 26 -1.96 -11.14 9.41
CA GLY A 26 -2.87 -10.62 10.43
C GLY A 26 -2.43 -9.30 11.07
N ASN A 27 -1.15 -8.92 10.95
CA ASN A 27 -0.60 -7.76 11.67
C ASN A 27 -0.30 -6.56 10.75
N ASN A 28 0.26 -6.81 9.56
CA ASN A 28 0.73 -5.76 8.68
C ASN A 28 0.12 -5.85 7.29
N ALA A 29 -0.26 -4.71 6.73
CA ALA A 29 -0.51 -4.55 5.31
C ALA A 29 0.68 -3.84 4.65
N ASN A 30 1.40 -4.55 3.79
CA ASN A 30 2.52 -4.01 3.02
C ASN A 30 2.11 -3.79 1.57
N LEU A 31 2.22 -2.55 1.10
CA LEU A 31 1.85 -2.16 -0.26
C LEU A 31 3.02 -1.51 -0.97
N TRP A 32 3.38 -2.03 -2.14
CA TRP A 32 4.38 -1.39 -2.99
C TRP A 32 3.91 0.01 -3.46
N SER A 33 4.85 0.94 -3.54
CA SER A 33 4.75 2.17 -4.34
C SER A 33 5.35 1.94 -5.72
N SER A 34 5.02 2.78 -6.69
CA SER A 34 5.68 2.80 -8.02
C SER A 34 7.08 3.41 -8.00
N THR A 35 7.54 3.90 -6.84
CA THR A 35 8.83 4.59 -6.71
C THR A 35 9.92 3.58 -6.38
N GLU A 36 10.89 3.45 -7.29
CA GLU A 36 12.05 2.58 -7.11
C GLU A 36 13.20 3.28 -6.39
N ASN A 37 14.13 2.49 -5.85
CA ASN A 37 15.39 2.97 -5.29
C ASN A 37 16.49 1.89 -5.38
N GLY A 38 17.18 1.82 -6.53
CA GLY A 38 18.22 0.83 -6.77
C GLY A 38 17.70 -0.61 -6.73
N SER A 39 18.29 -1.45 -5.88
CA SER A 39 17.85 -2.83 -5.60
C SER A 39 16.60 -2.91 -4.71
N ASN A 40 16.12 -1.76 -4.22
CA ASN A 40 14.95 -1.63 -3.36
C ASN A 40 13.83 -0.84 -4.06
N ALA A 41 12.66 -0.82 -3.44
CA ALA A 41 11.54 0.05 -3.79
C ALA A 41 10.88 0.58 -2.52
N TRP A 42 10.16 1.70 -2.67
CA TRP A 42 9.40 2.27 -1.58
C TRP A 42 8.11 1.47 -1.37
N ASN A 43 7.75 1.20 -0.13
CA ASN A 43 6.46 0.64 0.24
C ASN A 43 5.76 1.48 1.33
N ARG A 44 4.47 1.22 1.50
CA ARG A 44 3.67 1.64 2.64
C ARG A 44 3.43 0.45 3.54
N ASN A 45 3.55 0.63 4.84
CA ASN A 45 3.29 -0.39 5.85
C ASN A 45 2.27 0.15 6.86
N LEU A 46 1.14 -0.54 6.98
CA LEU A 46 0.09 -0.23 7.94
C LEU A 46 0.04 -1.36 8.95
N ASN A 47 0.14 -1.03 10.24
CA ASN A 47 0.01 -1.99 11.33
C ASN A 47 -1.43 -1.95 11.87
N TYR A 48 -2.02 -3.10 12.16
CA TYR A 48 -3.39 -3.22 12.66
C TYR A 48 -3.68 -2.36 13.92
N ASN A 49 -2.66 -2.12 14.75
CA ASN A 49 -2.78 -1.37 16.00
C ASN A 49 -2.14 0.01 15.98
N ASN A 50 -1.72 0.51 14.82
CA ASN A 50 -1.12 1.83 14.68
C ASN A 50 -1.84 2.64 13.60
N THR A 51 -2.16 3.89 13.92
CA THR A 51 -2.78 4.83 12.98
C THR A 51 -1.82 5.38 11.94
N ASP A 52 -0.52 5.32 12.19
CA ASP A 52 0.49 5.87 11.30
C ASP A 52 0.74 4.96 10.08
N VAL A 53 0.91 5.59 8.92
CA VAL A 53 1.33 4.90 7.70
C VAL A 53 2.83 5.04 7.53
N ASN A 54 3.55 3.96 7.80
CA ASN A 54 5.00 3.92 7.66
C ASN A 54 5.42 3.86 6.19
N ARG A 55 6.52 4.54 5.86
CA ARG A 55 7.14 4.52 4.52
C ARG A 55 8.53 3.91 4.63
N ASN A 56 8.71 2.75 4.00
CA ASN A 56 9.95 1.98 4.08
C ASN A 56 10.57 1.79 2.69
N ASN A 57 11.88 1.51 2.65
CA ASN A 57 12.63 1.20 1.43
C ASN A 57 13.14 -0.24 1.54
N ASN A 58 12.55 -1.17 0.78
CA ASN A 58 12.75 -2.61 0.95
C ASN A 58 13.17 -3.30 -0.34
N ASN A 59 13.82 -4.45 -0.21
CA ASN A 59 14.27 -5.28 -1.33
C ASN A 59 13.11 -5.63 -2.28
N LYS A 60 13.31 -5.42 -3.59
CA LYS A 60 12.28 -5.68 -4.63
C LYS A 60 11.85 -7.15 -4.70
N GLY A 61 12.61 -8.08 -4.12
CA GLY A 61 12.29 -9.50 -4.02
C GLY A 61 11.20 -9.85 -3.00
N TYR A 62 10.77 -8.90 -2.16
CA TYR A 62 9.64 -9.12 -1.26
C TYR A 62 8.30 -9.12 -2.02
N GLY A 63 7.45 -10.07 -1.68
CA GLY A 63 6.07 -10.13 -2.17
C GLY A 63 5.15 -9.27 -1.32
N PHE A 64 5.17 -7.95 -1.53
CA PHE A 64 4.15 -7.04 -1.03
C PHE A 64 2.97 -6.95 -2.00
N SER A 65 1.79 -6.62 -1.49
CA SER A 65 0.60 -6.42 -2.31
C SER A 65 0.71 -5.15 -3.15
N VAL A 66 -0.04 -5.09 -4.24
CA VAL A 66 -0.19 -3.90 -5.09
C VAL A 66 -1.64 -3.45 -5.09
N ARG A 67 -1.88 -2.16 -5.34
CA ARG A 67 -3.22 -1.62 -5.56
C ARG A 67 -3.18 -0.60 -6.69
N CYS A 68 -4.26 -0.51 -7.44
CA CYS A 68 -4.44 0.58 -8.40
C CYS A 68 -4.92 1.83 -7.66
N VAL A 69 -4.32 2.98 -7.96
CA VAL A 69 -4.77 4.28 -7.46
C VAL A 69 -5.20 5.11 -8.66
N ARG A 70 -6.37 5.73 -8.56
CA ARG A 70 -6.94 6.58 -9.62
C ARG A 70 -7.46 7.85 -9.01
N ASP A 71 -7.13 8.97 -9.62
CA ASP A 71 -7.70 10.26 -9.29
C ASP A 71 -9.13 10.37 -9.83
N TRP A 72 -10.03 10.91 -9.01
CA TRP A 72 -11.41 11.18 -9.39
C TRP A 72 -11.63 12.69 -9.40
N TYR A 73 -11.76 13.25 -10.60
CA TYR A 73 -12.09 14.66 -10.77
C TYR A 73 -13.59 14.85 -10.86
N ILE A 74 -14.15 15.75 -10.04
CA ILE A 74 -15.52 16.23 -10.21
C ILE A 74 -15.49 17.38 -11.21
N LYS A 75 -16.06 17.18 -12.41
CA LYS A 75 -16.35 18.30 -13.32
C LYS A 75 -17.42 19.17 -12.67
N LYS A 76 -17.12 20.43 -12.39
CA LYS A 76 -18.16 21.42 -12.12
C LYS A 76 -18.85 21.74 -13.45
N SER A 77 -20.15 21.48 -13.55
CA SER A 77 -20.96 21.99 -14.64
C SER A 77 -21.03 23.52 -14.48
N GLY A 78 -20.42 24.25 -15.40
CA GLY A 78 -20.63 25.70 -15.52
C GLY A 78 -22.07 25.97 -15.93
N ARG A 79 -22.66 27.02 -15.35
CA ARG A 79 -23.68 27.82 -16.03
C ARG A 79 -22.98 28.79 -16.95
#